data_AF-A0A161YV50-F1
#
_entry.id   AF-A0A161YV50-F1
#
_cell.length_a   1.000
_cell.length_b   1.000
_cell.length_c   1.000
_cell.angle_alpha   90.00
_cell.angle_beta   90.00
_cell.angle_gamma   90.00
#
_symmetry.space_group_name_H-M   'P 1'
#
loop_
_entity.id
_entity.type
_entity.pdbx_description
1 polymer ?
#
loop_
_entity_poly.entity_id
_entity_poly.type
_entity_poly.pdbx_seq_one_letter_code
_entity_poly.pdbx_strand_id
1 'polypeptide(L)'
;MLVNNQDFVSTHVMQNLTVKEKLSKIKLHVTCITPRMGLADSLLQLAHQLAEEVVIPPEITCCEFAGDKGFSPPELNASVFF
;
A
#
# COMPACT_ATOMS: atom_id res chain seq x y z
N MET A 1 -13.40 -1.56 -18.59
CA MET A 1 -13.41 -1.59 -17.11
C MET A 1 -11.97 -1.61 -16.66
N LEU A 2 -11.44 -0.50 -16.13
CA LEU A 2 -10.11 -0.48 -15.54
C LEU A 2 -10.23 -1.12 -14.16
N VAL A 3 -9.52 -2.21 -13.91
CA VAL A 3 -9.49 -2.87 -12.59
C VAL A 3 -8.16 -2.52 -11.93
N ASN A 4 -8.22 -1.92 -10.74
CA ASN A 4 -7.01 -1.64 -9.96
C ASN A 4 -6.49 -2.93 -9.33
N ASN A 5 -5.17 -3.08 -9.25
CA ASN A 5 -4.53 -4.30 -8.76
C ASN A 5 -4.99 -4.66 -7.33
N GLN A 6 -5.13 -3.67 -6.44
CA GLN A 6 -5.55 -3.88 -5.05
C GLN A 6 -6.94 -4.51 -4.97
N ASP A 7 -7.91 -3.96 -5.71
CA ASP A 7 -9.28 -4.49 -5.73
C ASP A 7 -9.32 -5.88 -6.34
N PHE A 8 -8.62 -6.08 -7.46
CA PHE A 8 -8.55 -7.39 -8.11
C PHE A 8 -8.00 -8.46 -7.18
N VAL A 9 -6.89 -8.17 -6.50
CA VAL A 9 -6.27 -9.11 -5.57
C VAL A 9 -7.23 -9.40 -4.42
N SER A 10 -7.75 -8.36 -3.77
CA SER A 10 -8.66 -8.50 -2.62
C SER A 10 -9.93 -9.30 -2.94
N THR A 11 -10.51 -9.08 -4.13
CA THR A 11 -11.83 -9.65 -4.49
C THR A 11 -11.77 -10.94 -5.31
N HIS A 12 -10.72 -11.18 -6.11
CA HIS A 12 -10.64 -12.33 -7.02
C HIS A 12 -9.49 -13.29 -6.70
N VAL A 13 -8.31 -12.76 -6.38
CA VAL A 13 -7.13 -13.61 -6.12
C VAL A 13 -7.22 -14.27 -4.75
N MET A 14 -7.57 -13.50 -3.71
CA MET A 14 -7.62 -14.01 -2.33
C MET A 14 -8.66 -15.12 -2.13
N GLN A 15 -9.71 -15.17 -2.96
CA GLN A 15 -10.69 -16.27 -2.93
C GLN A 15 -10.09 -17.63 -3.29
N ASN A 16 -9.01 -17.64 -4.06
CA ASN A 16 -8.37 -18.84 -4.59
C ASN A 16 -6.99 -19.10 -3.96
N LEU A 17 -6.59 -18.29 -2.98
CA LEU A 17 -5.27 -18.33 -2.37
C LEU A 17 -5.34 -18.71 -0.90
N THR A 18 -4.60 -19.74 -0.51
CA THR A 18 -4.43 -20.10 0.90
C THR A 18 -3.18 -19.42 1.46
N VAL A 19 -3.39 -18.49 2.40
CA VAL A 19 -2.29 -17.88 3.16
C VAL A 19 -1.72 -18.93 4.11
N LYS A 20 -0.51 -19.43 3.81
CA LYS A 20 0.15 -20.47 4.62
C LYS A 20 0.68 -19.95 5.95
N GLU A 21 1.16 -18.71 5.94
CA GLU A 21 1.74 -18.04 7.10
C GLU A 21 1.47 -16.54 6.96
N LYS A 22 1.09 -15.91 8.07
CA LYS A 22 0.94 -14.45 8.16
C LYS A 22 2.23 -13.84 8.69
N LEU A 23 2.53 -12.63 8.23
CA LEU A 23 3.57 -11.81 8.83
C LEU A 23 3.15 -11.38 10.23
N SER A 24 4.08 -11.37 11.19
CA SER A 24 3.78 -10.96 12.57
C SER A 24 3.36 -9.49 12.65
N LYS A 25 4.06 -8.60 11.91
CA LYS A 25 3.80 -7.17 11.90
C LYS A 25 4.26 -6.54 10.59
N ILE A 26 3.43 -5.64 10.04
CA ILE A 26 3.78 -4.82 8.89
C ILE A 26 3.47 -3.35 9.14
N LYS A 27 4.27 -2.47 8.52
CA LYS A 27 3.90 -1.07 8.32
C LYS A 27 3.27 -0.92 6.94
N LEU A 28 2.06 -0.39 6.87
CA LEU A 28 1.35 -0.18 5.62
C LEU A 28 1.46 1.27 5.19
N HIS A 29 2.17 1.53 4.10
CA HIS A 29 2.19 2.86 3.48
C HIS A 29 1.00 3.01 2.53
N VAL A 30 -0.04 3.71 2.99
CA VAL A 30 -1.18 4.08 2.16
C VAL A 30 -0.81 5.34 1.37
N THR A 31 -0.27 5.15 0.16
CA THR A 31 0.28 6.23 -0.66
C THR A 31 -0.74 7.34 -0.97
N CYS A 32 -0.26 8.54 -1.27
CA CYS A 32 -1.08 9.73 -1.49
C CYS A 32 -2.16 9.60 -2.60
N ILE A 33 -2.01 8.67 -3.54
CA ILE A 33 -3.00 8.40 -4.60
C ILE A 33 -4.05 7.36 -4.20
N THR A 34 -3.73 6.45 -3.29
CA THR A 34 -4.60 5.34 -2.89
C THR A 34 -5.95 5.82 -2.33
N PRO A 35 -6.01 6.78 -1.38
CA PRO A 35 -7.28 7.33 -0.91
C PRO A 35 -8.02 8.12 -2.00
N ARG A 36 -7.29 8.85 -2.86
CA ARG A 36 -7.89 9.63 -3.97
C ARG A 36 -8.59 8.73 -4.99
N MET A 37 -8.15 7.49 -5.10
CA MET A 37 -8.75 6.46 -5.95
C MET A 37 -9.82 5.62 -5.24
N GLY A 38 -10.09 5.86 -3.94
CA GLY A 38 -11.04 5.06 -3.16
C GLY A 38 -10.55 3.65 -2.83
N LEU A 39 -9.23 3.40 -2.88
CA LEU A 39 -8.63 2.06 -2.74
C LEU A 39 -8.06 1.78 -1.34
N ALA A 40 -8.18 2.73 -0.41
CA ALA A 40 -7.56 2.63 0.91
C ALA A 40 -8.08 1.42 1.70
N ASP A 41 -9.40 1.21 1.70
CA ASP A 41 -10.04 0.12 2.43
C ASP A 41 -9.68 -1.25 1.84
N SER A 42 -9.69 -1.38 0.51
CA SER A 42 -9.28 -2.62 -0.17
C SER A 42 -7.83 -2.99 0.15
N LEU A 43 -6.93 -2.00 0.19
CA LEU A 43 -5.53 -2.21 0.53
C LEU A 43 -5.35 -2.61 2.00
N LEU A 44 -6.09 -1.97 2.91
CA LEU A 44 -6.06 -2.29 4.34
C LEU A 44 -6.62 -3.69 4.61
N GLN A 45 -7.72 -4.05 3.95
CA GLN A 45 -8.31 -5.38 4.05
C GLN A 45 -7.33 -6.45 3.58
N LEU A 46 -6.66 -6.23 2.45
CA LEU A 46 -5.63 -7.13 1.95
C LEU A 46 -4.47 -7.27 2.96
N ALA A 47 -4.02 -6.16 3.55
CA ALA A 47 -2.95 -6.17 4.55
C ALA A 47 -3.31 -7.03 5.79
N HIS A 48 -4.53 -6.94 6.30
CA HIS A 48 -5.00 -7.77 7.44
C HIS A 48 -5.15 -9.26 7.11
N GLN A 49 -5.34 -9.60 5.84
CA GLN A 49 -5.31 -11.01 5.42
C GLN A 49 -3.89 -11.58 5.40
N LEU A 50 -2.86 -10.73 5.29
CA LEU A 50 -1.46 -11.13 5.14
C LEU A 50 -0.62 -10.95 6.40
N ALA A 51 -1.10 -10.20 7.40
CA ALA A 51 -0.38 -9.94 8.65
C ALA A 51 -1.29 -9.98 9.89
N GLU A 52 -0.71 -10.27 11.05
CA GLU A 52 -1.41 -10.21 12.35
C GLU A 52 -1.55 -8.77 12.85
N GLU A 53 -0.48 -7.98 12.78
CA GLU A 53 -0.49 -6.56 13.13
C GLU A 53 -0.20 -5.70 11.89
N VAL A 54 -1.09 -4.74 11.62
CA VAL A 54 -0.93 -3.75 10.55
C VAL A 54 -0.89 -2.36 11.19
N VAL A 55 0.22 -1.65 10.99
CA VAL A 55 0.40 -0.28 11.50
C VAL A 55 0.43 0.68 10.31
N ILE A 56 -0.44 1.69 10.33
CA ILE A 56 -0.39 2.81 9.37
C ILE A 56 0.32 3.98 10.09
N PRO A 57 1.54 4.36 9.68
CA PRO A 57 2.23 5.49 10.29
C PRO A 57 1.49 6.81 9.95
N PRO A 58 1.08 7.63 10.94
CA PRO A 58 0.37 8.87 10.68
C PRO A 58 1.23 9.92 9.96
N GLU A 59 2.55 9.86 10.13
CA GLU A 59 3.50 10.80 9.54
C GLU A 59 3.84 10.55 8.05
N ILE A 60 3.45 9.41 7.47
CA ILE A 60 3.88 9.00 6.12
C ILE A 60 2.68 8.87 5.16
N THR A 61 2.26 10.00 4.60
CA THR A 61 1.14 10.08 3.63
C THR A 61 1.59 10.17 2.17
N CYS A 62 2.82 10.62 1.91
CA CYS A 62 3.38 10.75 0.56
C CYS A 62 4.87 10.39 0.60
N CYS A 63 5.32 9.53 -0.32
CA CYS A 63 6.74 9.16 -0.45
C CYS A 63 7.52 10.06 -1.42
N GLU A 64 6.87 11.09 -1.98
CA GLU A 64 7.43 12.09 -2.92
C GLU A 64 8.01 11.55 -4.23
N PHE A 65 8.02 10.23 -4.41
CA PHE A 65 8.56 9.55 -5.59
C PHE A 65 7.75 9.82 -6.87
N ALA A 66 6.42 9.92 -6.77
CA ALA A 66 5.50 10.33 -7.84
C ALA A 66 5.80 9.74 -9.24
N GLY A 67 6.07 8.44 -9.34
CA GLY A 67 6.41 7.78 -10.60
C GLY A 67 7.91 7.78 -10.84
N ASP A 68 8.38 8.37 -11.94
CA ASP A 68 9.81 8.49 -12.27
C ASP A 68 10.47 9.73 -11.67
N LYS A 69 9.68 10.68 -11.14
CA LYS A 69 10.19 11.94 -10.57
C LYS A 69 11.09 11.73 -9.36
N GLY A 70 10.90 10.65 -8.61
CA GLY A 70 11.79 10.28 -7.51
C GLY A 70 13.21 9.97 -7.97
N PHE A 71 13.47 9.77 -9.27
CA PHE A 71 14.83 9.64 -9.79
C PHE A 71 15.51 10.99 -10.07
N SER A 72 14.76 12.10 -10.14
CA SER A 72 15.30 13.42 -10.50
C SER A 72 14.37 14.56 -10.12
N PRO A 73 14.80 15.60 -9.37
CA PRO A 73 16.08 15.80 -8.67
C PRO A 73 16.14 15.13 -7.29
N PRO A 74 17.35 14.82 -6.76
CA PRO A 74 17.52 14.12 -5.49
C PRO A 74 16.92 14.84 -4.28
N GLU A 75 16.69 16.16 -4.36
CA GLU A 75 16.04 16.93 -3.28
C GLU A 75 14.61 16.45 -2.99
N LEU A 76 13.90 15.88 -3.98
CA LEU A 76 12.51 15.43 -3.82
C LEU A 76 12.36 14.27 -2.84
N ASN A 77 13.39 13.47 -2.59
CA ASN A 77 13.34 12.38 -1.62
C ASN A 77 14.14 12.70 -0.34
N ALA A 78 14.80 13.86 -0.27
CA ALA A 78 15.67 14.18 0.86
C ALA A 78 14.89 14.45 2.16
N SER A 79 13.61 14.79 2.04
CA SER A 79 12.68 15.09 3.13
C SER A 79 11.93 13.89 3.68
N VAL A 80 11.96 12.72 3.02
CA VAL A 80 11.15 11.56 3.42
C VAL A 80 11.92 10.60 4.32
N PHE A 81 11.33 10.33 5.49
CA PHE A 81 11.77 9.29 6.42
C PHE A 81 11.14 7.94 6.01
N PHE A 82 11.98 6.92 5.81
CA PHE A 82 11.57 5.50 5.74
C PHE A 82 11.80 4.81 7.09
#